data_AF-A0A5N6NYJ9-F1
#
_entry.id   AF-A0A5N6NYJ9-F1
#
_cell.length_a   1.000
_cell.length_b   1.000
_cell.length_c   1.000
_cell.angle_alpha   90.00
_cell.angle_beta   90.00
_cell.angle_gamma   90.00
#
_symmetry.space_group_name_H-M   'P 1'
#
loop_
_entity.id
_entity.type
_entity.pdbx_description
1 polymer ?
#
loop_
_entity_poly.entity_id
_entity_poly.type
_entity_poly.pdbx_seq_one_letter_code
_entity_poly.pdbx_strand_id
1 'polypeptide(L)'
;MDKLTDDDYRKVSGLYRIAGMHPAQLALAWVQHQGDDVCPIPGTTKIVNLNQNLGALSVKLTAHDMVELESMASFKGARMPEKILATCYKNVDTPPLSSWKSQ
;
A
#
# COMPACT_ATOMS: atom_id res chain seq x y z
N MET A 1 -14.50 12.35 5.24
CA MET A 1 -13.89 11.32 4.38
C MET A 1 -12.46 11.22 4.83
N ASP A 2 -12.21 10.27 5.73
CA ASP A 2 -10.88 10.11 6.34
C ASP A 2 -9.91 9.83 5.21
N LYS A 3 -9.13 10.87 4.91
CA LYS A 3 -7.81 10.71 4.32
C LYS A 3 -7.12 9.66 5.21
N LEU A 4 -6.08 8.98 4.72
CA LEU A 4 -4.99 8.71 5.65
C LEU A 4 -4.69 10.10 6.23
N THR A 5 -5.18 10.38 7.44
CA THR A 5 -5.05 11.74 7.93
C THR A 5 -3.56 11.95 7.98
N ASP A 6 -3.12 13.15 7.67
CA ASP A 6 -1.69 13.45 7.73
C ASP A 6 -1.14 13.04 9.13
N ASP A 7 -2.04 13.01 10.13
CA ASP A 7 -1.93 12.35 11.43
C ASP A 7 -1.73 10.83 11.44
N ASP A 8 -2.49 10.01 10.70
CA ASP A 8 -2.30 8.55 10.67
C ASP A 8 -0.96 8.18 10.02
N TYR A 9 -0.58 8.87 8.94
CA TYR A 9 0.76 8.73 8.37
C TYR A 9 1.84 9.17 9.36
N ARG A 10 1.62 10.26 10.11
CA ARG A 10 2.52 10.72 11.17
C ARG A 10 2.62 9.74 12.34
N LYS A 11 1.53 9.07 12.74
CA LYS A 11 1.53 8.06 13.81
C LYS A 11 2.35 6.86 13.39
N VAL A 12 2.06 6.30 12.21
CA VAL A 12 2.80 5.15 11.65
C VAL A 12 4.28 5.49 11.45
N SER A 13 4.57 6.66 10.86
CA SER A 13 5.96 7.11 10.68
C SER A 13 6.64 7.48 11.99
N GLY A 14 5.91 7.92 13.01
CA GLY A 14 6.44 8.24 14.34
C GLY A 14 6.85 7.01 15.14
N LEU A 15 5.98 5.99 15.20
CA LEU A 15 6.25 4.69 15.83
C LEU A 15 7.53 4.06 15.29
N TYR A 16 7.68 4.05 13.96
CA TYR A 16 8.75 3.29 13.31
C TYR A 16 9.97 4.13 12.88
N ARG A 17 9.92 5.47 12.94
CA ARG A 17 11.15 6.31 12.90
C ARG A 17 12.03 6.06 14.11
N ILE A 18 11.44 5.82 15.28
CA ILE A 18 12.18 5.50 16.51
C ILE A 18 12.90 4.14 16.35
N ALA A 19 12.32 3.23 15.57
CA ALA A 19 12.90 1.94 15.21
C ALA A 19 13.79 1.97 13.94
N GLY A 20 13.96 3.13 13.28
CA GLY A 20 14.77 3.27 12.06
C GLY A 20 14.16 2.66 10.78
N MET A 21 12.89 2.25 10.79
CA MET A 21 12.21 1.62 9.65
C MET A 21 11.48 2.64 8.77
N HIS A 22 11.56 2.46 7.45
CA HIS A 22 10.82 3.30 6.51
C HIS A 22 9.33 2.92 6.49
N PRO A 23 8.38 3.88 6.42
CA PRO A 23 6.95 3.55 6.42
C PRO A 23 6.52 2.57 5.31
N ALA A 24 7.14 2.66 4.13
CA ALA A 24 6.87 1.72 3.03
C ALA A 24 7.31 0.28 3.35
N GLN A 25 8.39 0.10 4.11
CA GLN A 25 8.85 -1.22 4.56
C GLN A 25 7.84 -1.84 5.52
N LEU A 26 7.37 -1.04 6.48
CA LEU A 26 6.39 -1.48 7.46
C LEU A 26 5.07 -1.88 6.79
N ALA A 27 4.56 -1.06 5.87
CA ALA A 27 3.34 -1.37 5.14
C ALA A 27 3.47 -2.69 4.35
N LEU A 28 4.60 -2.90 3.67
CA LEU A 28 4.83 -4.11 2.90
C LEU A 28 5.03 -5.34 3.79
N ALA A 29 5.74 -5.19 4.91
CA ALA A 29 5.90 -6.23 5.91
C ALA A 29 4.57 -6.65 6.53
N TRP A 30 3.69 -5.68 6.85
CA TRP A 30 2.35 -5.97 7.37
C TRP A 30 1.53 -6.80 6.39
N VAL A 31 1.55 -6.47 5.09
CA VAL A 31 0.87 -7.27 4.06
C VAL A 31 1.42 -8.70 4.01
N GLN A 32 2.74 -8.85 4.10
CA GLN A 32 3.37 -10.17 4.09
C GLN A 32 3.03 -11.01 5.33
N HIS A 33 2.76 -10.39 6.48
CA HIS A 33 2.37 -11.10 7.71
C HIS A 33 0.88 -11.45 7.77
N GLN A 34 0.08 -11.13 6.74
CA GLN A 34 -1.33 -11.51 6.67
C GLN A 34 -1.54 -13.02 6.45
N GLY A 35 -0.54 -13.74 5.93
CA GLY A 35 -0.59 -15.19 5.73
C GLY A 35 0.56 -15.70 4.87
N ASP A 36 0.87 -17.00 4.99
CA ASP A 36 1.96 -17.65 4.24
C ASP A 36 1.64 -17.77 2.74
N ASP A 37 0.37 -17.62 2.35
CA ASP A 37 -0.15 -17.62 0.99
C ASP A 37 -0.22 -16.20 0.38
N VAL A 38 0.25 -15.17 1.09
CA VAL A 38 0.22 -13.78 0.66
C VAL A 38 1.57 -13.36 0.06
N CYS A 39 1.58 -13.10 -1.25
CA CYS A 39 2.78 -12.61 -1.96
C CYS A 39 2.53 -11.21 -2.57
N PRO A 40 2.96 -10.12 -1.91
CA PRO A 40 2.77 -8.78 -2.43
C PRO A 40 3.65 -8.52 -3.66
N ILE A 41 3.13 -7.79 -4.64
CA ILE A 41 3.79 -7.47 -5.93
C ILE A 41 4.05 -5.96 -6.10
N PRO A 42 4.86 -5.33 -5.21
CA PRO A 42 5.06 -3.89 -5.26
C PRO A 42 5.91 -3.48 -6.47
N GLY A 43 5.31 -2.69 -7.37
CA GLY A 43 6.01 -2.08 -8.50
C GLY A 43 6.74 -0.78 -8.12
N THR A 44 7.89 -0.51 -8.75
CA THR A 44 8.61 0.76 -8.63
C THR A 44 9.44 1.05 -9.88
N THR A 45 9.68 2.32 -10.17
CA THR A 45 10.62 2.80 -11.22
C THR A 45 11.94 3.30 -10.65
N LYS A 46 12.11 3.31 -9.32
CA LYS A 46 13.29 3.85 -8.62
C LYS A 46 13.99 2.76 -7.82
N ILE A 47 15.31 2.65 -7.99
CA ILE A 47 16.16 1.68 -7.28
C ILE A 47 16.11 1.88 -5.76
N VAL A 48 16.09 3.14 -5.29
CA VAL A 48 15.99 3.43 -3.85
C VAL A 48 14.73 2.80 -3.24
N ASN A 49 13.60 2.89 -3.94
CA ASN A 49 12.34 2.28 -3.49
C ASN A 49 12.39 0.76 -3.60
N LEU A 50 13.09 0.19 -4.60
CA LEU A 50 13.31 -1.25 -4.70
C LEU A 50 14.06 -1.76 -3.46
N ASN A 51 15.14 -1.08 -3.07
CA ASN A 51 15.90 -1.43 -1.87
C ASN A 51 15.04 -1.32 -0.60
N GLN A 52 14.17 -0.31 -0.52
CA GLN A 52 13.19 -0.22 0.56
C GLN A 52 12.24 -1.42 0.55
N ASN A 53 11.62 -1.76 -0.58
CA ASN A 53 10.72 -2.91 -0.70
C ASN A 53 11.40 -4.22 -0.30
N LEU A 54 12.64 -4.45 -0.73
CA LEU A 54 13.42 -5.63 -0.35
C LEU A 54 13.70 -5.68 1.16
N GLY A 55 13.99 -4.52 1.76
CA GLY A 55 14.22 -4.45 3.21
C GLY A 55 13.00 -4.83 4.05
N ALA A 56 11.77 -4.76 3.50
CA ALA A 56 10.57 -5.21 4.18
C ALA A 56 10.60 -6.71 4.54
N LEU A 57 11.30 -7.53 3.75
CA LEU A 57 11.42 -8.98 3.98
C LEU A 57 12.17 -9.32 5.28
N SER A 58 13.00 -8.38 5.76
CA SER A 58 13.76 -8.54 7.01
C SER A 58 13.00 -8.07 8.24
N VAL A 59 11.85 -7.42 8.06
CA VAL A 59 11.01 -6.94 9.15
C VAL A 59 10.26 -8.13 9.75
N LYS A 60 10.29 -8.24 11.08
CA LYS A 60 9.52 -9.23 11.85
C LYS A 60 8.52 -8.48 12.70
N LEU A 61 7.24 -8.69 12.43
CA LEU A 61 6.15 -8.10 13.21
C LEU A 61 5.67 -9.15 14.21
N THR A 62 5.66 -8.79 15.48
CA THR A 62 5.07 -9.61 16.53
C THR A 62 3.55 -9.53 16.46
N ALA A 63 2.87 -10.46 17.13
CA ALA A 63 1.41 -10.39 17.26
C ALA A 63 0.93 -9.08 17.89
N HIS A 64 1.72 -8.49 18.80
CA HIS A 64 1.42 -7.19 19.40
C HIS A 64 1.51 -6.07 18.36
N ASP A 65 2.58 -6.05 17.56
CA ASP A 65 2.75 -5.05 16.49
C ASP A 65 1.61 -5.12 15.48
N MET A 66 1.18 -6.33 15.12
CA MET A 66 0.04 -6.55 14.21
C MET A 66 -1.26 -5.96 14.76
N VAL A 67 -1.56 -6.20 16.06
CA VAL A 67 -2.74 -5.63 16.72
C VAL A 67 -2.67 -4.10 16.78
N GLU A 68 -1.51 -3.54 17.09
CA GLU A 68 -1.32 -2.08 17.12
C GLU A 68 -1.53 -1.48 15.72
N LEU A 69 -0.95 -2.08 14.68
CA LEU A 69 -1.10 -1.65 13.29
C LEU A 69 -2.56 -1.71 12.82
N GLU A 70 -3.27 -2.78 13.16
CA GLU A 70 -4.69 -2.93 12.83
C GLU A 70 -5.57 -1.90 13.54
N SER A 71 -5.26 -1.57 14.80
CA SER A 71 -6.00 -0.54 15.56
C SER A 71 -5.90 0.85 14.92
N MET A 72 -4.79 1.12 14.22
CA MET A 72 -4.59 2.37 13.48
C MET A 72 -5.29 2.36 12.11
N ALA A 73 -5.64 1.20 11.57
CA ALA A 73 -6.10 0.99 10.20
C ALA A 73 -7.60 0.63 10.11
N SER A 74 -8.49 1.36 10.79
CA SER A 74 -9.93 1.17 10.64
C SER A 74 -10.49 1.95 9.45
N PHE A 75 -10.27 1.43 8.23
CA PHE A 75 -10.75 2.08 7.01
C PHE A 75 -12.14 1.56 6.62
N LYS A 76 -13.18 2.36 6.92
CA LYS A 76 -14.54 2.15 6.38
C LYS A 76 -14.86 3.25 5.38
N GLY A 77 -14.97 2.92 4.09
CA GLY A 77 -15.33 3.91 3.06
C GLY A 77 -14.96 3.51 1.64
N ALA A 78 -15.19 4.44 0.70
CA ALA A 78 -14.88 4.24 -0.72
C ALA A 78 -13.36 4.13 -0.96
N ARG A 79 -12.96 3.29 -1.94
CA ARG A 79 -11.56 3.06 -2.34
C ARG A 79 -10.78 4.34 -2.68
N MET A 80 -11.47 5.36 -3.20
CA MET A 80 -10.88 6.65 -3.55
C MET A 80 -11.84 7.78 -3.14
N PRO A 81 -11.34 9.02 -2.95
CA PRO A 81 -12.20 10.19 -2.78
C PRO A 81 -13.18 10.34 -3.95
N GLU A 82 -14.40 10.79 -3.65
CA GLU A 82 -15.47 10.97 -4.65
C GLU A 82 -15.03 11.83 -5.84
N LYS A 83 -14.25 12.89 -5.57
CA LYS A 83 -13.68 13.76 -6.60
C LYS A 83 -12.77 13.02 -7.58
N ILE A 84 -12.05 11.99 -7.12
CA ILE A 84 -11.18 11.17 -7.99
C ILE A 84 -12.02 10.15 -8.75
N LEU A 85 -12.99 9.50 -8.08
CA LEU A 85 -13.96 8.61 -8.72
C LEU A 85 -14.70 9.28 -9.88
N ALA A 86 -15.11 10.53 -9.70
CA ALA A 86 -15.77 11.36 -10.72
C ALA A 86 -14.88 11.68 -11.94
N THR A 87 -13.61 11.29 -11.93
CA THR A 87 -12.70 11.43 -13.09
C THR A 87 -12.33 10.10 -13.71
N CYS A 88 -12.64 8.98 -13.06
CA CYS A 88 -12.20 7.67 -13.53
C CYS A 88 -12.71 7.35 -14.94
N TYR A 89 -13.88 7.85 -15.36
CA TYR A 89 -14.46 7.57 -16.69
C TYR A 89 -13.81 8.35 -17.86
N LYS A 90 -12.96 9.35 -17.59
CA LYS A 90 -12.53 10.30 -18.63
C LYS A 90 -11.68 9.69 -19.76
N ASN A 91 -10.96 8.61 -19.47
CA ASN A 91 -10.01 7.98 -20.41
C ASN A 91 -10.13 6.44 -20.39
N VAL A 92 -11.33 5.90 -20.18
CA VAL A 92 -11.58 4.44 -20.09
C VAL A 92 -12.09 3.91 -21.43
N ASP A 93 -11.40 4.27 -22.49
CA ASP A 93 -11.67 3.69 -23.80
C ASP A 93 -11.09 2.28 -23.86
N THR A 94 -11.78 1.40 -24.57
CA THR A 94 -11.26 0.06 -24.89
C THR A 94 -10.84 0.03 -26.35
N PRO A 95 -9.73 -0.64 -26.71
CA PRO A 95 -9.32 -0.76 -28.10
C PRO A 95 -10.46 -1.36 -28.95
N PRO A 96 -10.81 -0.76 -30.10
CA PRO A 96 -11.89 -1.29 -30.93
C PRO A 96 -11.54 -2.69 -31.42
N LEU A 97 -12.55 -3.55 -31.60
CA LEU A 97 -12.34 -4.93 -32.07
C LEU A 97 -11.53 -5.01 -33.38
N SER A 98 -11.64 -3.99 -34.23
CA SER A 98 -10.86 -3.88 -35.47
C SER A 98 -9.35 -3.71 -35.28
N SER A 99 -8.89 -3.30 -34.09
CA SER A 99 -7.46 -3.15 -33.75
C SER A 99 -6.80 -4.45 -33.30
N TRP A 100 -7.58 -5.51 -33.07
CA TRP A 100 -7.08 -6.79 -32.60
C TRP A 100 -6.55 -7.59 -33.81
N LYS A 101 -5.28 -7.97 -33.78
CA LYS A 101 -4.70 -8.87 -34.78
C LYS A 101 -4.83 -10.31 -34.28
N SER A 102 -5.39 -11.20 -35.10
CA SER A 102 -5.28 -12.64 -34.86
C SER A 102 -3.82 -13.06 -35.02
N GLN A 103 -3.28 -13.78 -34.03
CA GLN A 103 -1.99 -14.47 -34.14
C GLN A 103 -2.06 -15.62 -35.15
#